data_AF-A0A699SWM9-F1
#
_entry.id   AF-A0A699SWM9-F1
#
_cell.length_a   1.000
_cell.length_b   1.000
_cell.length_c   1.000
_cell.angle_alpha   90.00
_cell.angle_beta   90.00
_cell.angle_gamma   90.00
#
_symmetry.space_group_name_H-M   'P 1'
#
loop_
_entity.id
_entity.type
_entity.pdbx_description
1 polymer ?
#
loop_
_entity_poly.entity_id
_entity_poly.type
_entity_poly.pdbx_seq_one_letter_code
_entity_poly.pdbx_strand_id
1 'polypeptide(L)' 'MVKEGIVLGHKILKKGIEVDKAKIEVISKLPHPTTVKGIRSFLRHAGFYR' A
#
# COMPACT_ATOMS: atom_id res chain seq x y z
N MET A 1 -14.31 -17.08 -11.90
CA MET A 1 -13.00 -16.46 -11.61
C MET A 1 -12.88 -15.17 -12.42
N VAL A 2 -12.91 -14.01 -11.75
CA VAL A 2 -12.79 -12.70 -12.40
C VAL A 2 -11.33 -12.55 -12.89
N LYS A 3 -11.13 -12.33 -14.19
CA LYS A 3 -9.77 -12.21 -14.76
C LYS A 3 -9.11 -10.87 -14.42
N GLU A 4 -9.91 -9.81 -14.32
CA GLU A 4 -9.52 -8.43 -13.95
C GLU A 4 -10.75 -7.72 -13.36
N GLY A 5 -10.59 -6.93 -12.29
CA GLY A 5 -11.73 -6.28 -11.63
C GLY A 5 -11.32 -5.21 -10.62
N ILE A 6 -12.26 -4.31 -10.30
CA ILE A 6 -12.06 -3.27 -9.28
C ILE A 6 -12.68 -3.78 -7.98
N VAL A 7 -11.85 -3.99 -6.95
CA VAL A 7 -12.28 -4.41 -5.62
C VAL A 7 -11.79 -3.39 -4.61
N LEU A 8 -12.70 -2.82 -3.83
CA LEU A 8 -12.39 -1.78 -2.83
C LEU A 8 -11.61 -0.57 -3.40
N GLY A 9 -11.84 -0.22 -4.67
CA GLY A 9 -11.14 0.87 -5.36
C GLY A 9 -9.75 0.51 -5.88
N HIS A 10 -9.34 -0.76 -5.78
CA HIS A 10 -8.08 -1.27 -6.30
C HIS A 10 -8.30 -2.08 -7.57
N LYS A 11 -7.50 -1.82 -8.61
CA LYS A 11 -7.50 -2.60 -9.84
C LYS A 11 -6.71 -3.89 -9.61
N ILE A 12 -7.41 -5.01 -9.62
CA ILE A 12 -6.81 -6.33 -9.51
C ILE A 12 -6.58 -6.85 -10.93
N LEU A 13 -5.32 -7.11 -11.27
CA LEU A 13 -4.92 -7.75 -12.53
C LEU A 13 -4.57 -9.21 -12.29
N LYS A 14 -4.58 -10.01 -13.35
CA LYS A 14 -4.20 -11.44 -13.30
C LYS A 14 -2.76 -11.69 -12.78
N LYS A 15 -1.91 -10.66 -12.79
CA LYS A 15 -0.52 -10.66 -12.26
C LYS A 15 -0.42 -10.34 -10.76
N GLY A 16 -1.52 -9.98 -10.10
CA GLY A 16 -1.58 -9.61 -8.69
C GLY A 16 -2.37 -8.32 -8.42
N ILE A 17 -2.34 -7.85 -7.18
CA ILE A 17 -2.85 -6.52 -6.80
C ILE A 17 -1.88 -5.50 -7.39
N GLU A 18 -2.30 -4.77 -8.42
CA GLU A 18 -1.52 -3.65 -8.92
C GLU A 18 -1.68 -2.52 -7.89
N VAL A 19 -0.67 -2.37 -7.02
CA VAL A 19 -0.63 -1.28 -6.06
C VAL A 19 -0.57 0.02 -6.85
N ASP A 20 -1.54 0.90 -6.61
CA ASP A 20 -1.63 2.18 -7.28
C ASP A 20 -0.29 2.92 -7.20
N LYS A 21 0.23 3.36 -8.36
CA LYS A 21 1.51 4.07 -8.44
C LYS A 21 1.51 5.33 -7.57
N ALA A 22 0.37 6.00 -7.40
CA ALA A 22 0.25 7.16 -6.51
C ALA A 22 0.50 6.78 -5.04
N LYS A 23 0.06 5.60 -4.60
CA LYS A 23 0.32 5.10 -3.24
C LYS A 23 1.81 4.79 -3.04
N ILE A 24 2.48 4.23 -4.05
CA ILE A 24 3.92 3.98 -4.02
C ILE A 24 4.70 5.31 -3.96
N GLU A 25 4.30 6.31 -4.73
CA GLU A 25 4.96 7.61 -4.76
C GLU A 25 4.85 8.34 -3.41
N VAL A 26 3.71 8.22 -2.73
CA VAL A 26 3.51 8.76 -1.37
C VAL A 26 4.40 8.04 -0.35
N ILE A 27 4.48 6.71 -0.41
CA ILE A 27 5.37 5.93 0.49
C ILE A 27 6.84 6.25 0.22
N SER A 28 7.22 6.44 -1.04
CA SER A 28 8.59 6.79 -1.42
C SER A 28 9.02 8.19 -0.96
N LYS A 29 8.07 9.11 -0.77
CA LYS A 29 8.33 10.47 -0.26
C LYS A 29 8.31 10.56 1.26
N LEU A 30 7.85 9.51 1.95
CA LEU A 30 7.87 9.48 3.41
C LEU A 30 9.32 9.36 3.90
N PRO A 31 9.74 10.19 4.89
CA PRO A 31 11.05 10.05 5.48
C PRO A 31 11.17 8.70 6.17
N HIS A 32 12.34 8.06 6.02
CA HIS A 32 12.63 6.81 6.71
C HIS A 32 12.47 7.03 8.22
N PRO A 33 11.59 6.27 8.90
CA PRO A 33 11.40 6.43 10.32
C PRO A 33 12.67 5.98 11.05
N THR A 34 13.42 6.92 11.60
CA THR A 34 14.65 6.65 12.37
C THR A 34 14.37 6.40 13.85
N THR A 35 13.13 6.57 14.29
CA THR A 35 12.72 6.40 15.69
C THR A 35 11.78 5.20 15.85
N VAL A 36 11.88 4.50 16.99
CA VAL A 36 11.00 3.36 17.33
C VAL A 36 9.52 3.76 17.29
N LYS A 37 9.19 5.01 17.68
CA LYS A 37 7.83 5.56 17.60
C LYS A 37 7.39 5.72 16.14
N GLY A 38 8.26 6.22 15.27
CA GLY A 38 8.01 6.35 13.83
C GLY A 38 7.77 5.00 13.16
N ILE A 39 8.60 4.00 13.47
CA ILE A 39 8.46 2.64 12.94
C ILE A 39 7.12 2.03 13.39
N ARG A 40 6.77 2.14 14.67
CA ARG A 40 5.52 1.61 15.21
C ARG A 40 4.29 2.30 14.60
N SER A 41 4.36 3.61 14.35
CA SER A 41 3.30 4.36 13.67
C SER A 41 3.16 3.95 12.20
N PHE A 42 4.27 3.79 11.50
CA PHE A 42 4.29 3.33 10.11
C PHE A 42 3.68 1.92 9.97
N LEU A 43 4.06 0.99 10.84
CA LEU A 43 3.52 -0.37 10.84
C LEU A 43 2.01 -0.41 11.17
N ARG A 44 1.54 0.44 12.09
CA ARG A 44 0.11 0.60 12.35
C ARG A 44 -0.64 1.09 11.10
N HIS A 45 -0.03 1.99 10.33
CA HIS A 45 -0.60 2.48 9.09
C HIS A 45 -0.56 1.42 7.97
N ALA A 46 0.52 0.63 7.89
CA ALA A 46 0.64 -0.48 6.96
C ALA A 46 -0.41 -1.58 7.21
N GLY A 47 -0.81 -1.80 8.48
CA GLY A 47 -1.88 -2.72 8.85
C GLY A 47 -3.26 -2.38 8.26
N PHE A 48 -3.47 -1.13 7.82
CA PHE A 48 -4.70 -0.71 7.13
C PHE A 48 -4.80 -1.26 5.69
N TYR A 49 -3.68 -1.68 5.11
CA TYR A 49 -3.61 -2.21 3.73
C TYR A 49 -3.62 -3.75 3.67
N ARG A 50 -3.91 -4.43 4.78
CA ARG A 50 -4.04 -5.89 4.86
C ARG A 50 -5.42 -6.35 4.39
#